data_AF-A0A946S6T6-F1
#
_entry.id   AF-A0A946S6T6-F1
#
_cell.length_a   1.000
_cell.length_b   1.000
_cell.length_c   1.000
_cell.angle_alpha   90.00
_cell.angle_beta   90.00
_cell.angle_gamma   90.00
#
_symmetry.space_group_name_H-M   'P 1'
#
loop_
_entity.id
_entity.type
_entity.pdbx_description
1 polymer ?
#
loop_
_entity_poly.entity_id
_entity_poly.type
_entity_poly.pdbx_seq_one_letter_code
_entity_poly.pdbx_strand_id
1 'polypeptide(L)' 'NKALSGTKGKLLLKISEDPIDSVSNLTSEYDLLILGTPKKDTWATMLFGTGKDKFAISSACSVLRLTIKN' A
#
# COMPACT_ATOMS: atom_id res chain seq x y z
N ASN A 1 6.33 -14.27 -13.65
CA ASN A 1 5.83 -14.79 -12.36
C ASN A 1 4.69 -15.78 -12.65
N LYS A 2 4.89 -17.10 -12.46
CA LYS A 2 3.89 -18.13 -12.80
C LYS A 2 2.57 -17.98 -12.00
N ALA A 3 2.62 -17.38 -10.81
CA ALA A 3 1.46 -17.20 -9.93
C ALA A 3 0.41 -16.23 -10.51
N LEU A 4 0.75 -15.41 -11.50
CA LEU A 4 -0.17 -14.47 -12.15
C LEU A 4 -0.71 -14.99 -13.49
N SER A 5 -0.32 -16.20 -13.91
CA SER A 5 -0.74 -16.78 -15.19
C SER A 5 -2.26 -16.92 -15.25
N GLY A 6 -2.88 -16.37 -16.30
CA GLY A 6 -4.35 -16.36 -16.48
C GLY A 6 -5.07 -15.19 -15.79
N THR A 7 -4.36 -14.35 -15.02
CA THR A 7 -4.93 -13.13 -14.45
C THR A 7 -4.70 -11.92 -15.36
N LYS A 8 -5.48 -10.85 -15.17
CA LYS A 8 -5.23 -9.54 -15.82
C LYS A 8 -4.29 -8.64 -15.02
N GLY A 9 -3.66 -9.17 -13.97
CA GLY A 9 -2.76 -8.41 -13.11
C GLY A 9 -1.48 -8.01 -13.85
N LYS A 10 -1.11 -6.74 -13.74
CA LYS A 10 0.19 -6.23 -14.20
C LYS A 10 1.14 -6.11 -13.01
N LEU A 11 2.38 -6.54 -13.18
CA LEU A 11 3.44 -6.38 -12.19
C LEU A 11 4.42 -5.30 -12.66
N LEU A 12 4.63 -4.30 -11.82
CA LEU A 12 5.63 -3.24 -12.04
C LEU A 12 6.67 -3.29 -10.92
N LEU A 13 7.94 -3.34 -11.28
CA LEU A 13 9.07 -3.11 -10.38
C LEU A 13 9.67 -1.75 -10.74
N LYS A 14 9.61 -0.79 -9.83
CA LYS A 14 10.16 0.55 -10.02
C LYS A 14 11.13 0.88 -8.90
N ILE A 15 12.40 1.08 -9.27
CA ILE A 15 13.42 1.58 -8.34
C ILE A 15 13.20 3.08 -8.20
N SER A 16 13.25 3.59 -6.97
CA SER A 16 13.10 5.01 -6.69
C SER A 16 13.88 5.42 -5.46
N GLU A 17 14.52 6.58 -5.53
CA GLU A 17 15.18 7.26 -4.41
C GLU A 17 14.17 7.95 -3.48
N ASP A 18 12.96 8.25 -3.98
CA ASP A 18 11.83 8.73 -3.17
C ASP A 18 10.58 7.85 -3.39
N PRO A 19 10.45 6.76 -2.60
CA PRO A 19 9.33 5.83 -2.74
C PRO A 19 7.98 6.43 -2.33
N ILE A 20 7.95 7.42 -1.44
CA ILE A 20 6.69 8.00 -0.95
C ILE A 20 6.03 8.81 -2.06
N ASP A 21 6.78 9.74 -2.65
CA ASP A 21 6.31 10.55 -3.77
C ASP A 21 6.04 9.69 -5.00
N SER A 22 6.92 8.71 -5.28
CA SER A 22 6.73 7.81 -6.42
C SER A 22 5.44 7.01 -6.35
N VAL A 23 5.08 6.49 -5.16
CA VAL A 23 3.82 5.77 -4.98
C VAL A 23 2.64 6.75 -5.04
N SER A 24 2.73 7.93 -4.46
CA SER A 24 1.68 8.96 -4.53
C SER A 24 1.34 9.32 -5.98
N ASN A 25 2.36 9.60 -6.79
CA ASN A 25 2.19 9.92 -8.21
C ASN A 25 1.64 8.73 -9.01
N LEU A 26 2.14 7.52 -8.78
CA LEU A 26 1.63 6.31 -9.44
C LEU A 26 0.17 6.03 -9.09
N THR A 27 -0.24 6.23 -7.84
CA THR A 27 -1.60 5.90 -7.39
C THR A 27 -2.62 6.97 -7.75
N SER A 28 -2.18 8.17 -8.17
CA SER A 28 -3.06 9.23 -8.67
C SER A 28 -3.87 8.85 -9.91
N GLU A 29 -3.41 7.85 -10.67
CA GLU A 29 -4.10 7.31 -11.85
C GLU A 29 -5.16 6.23 -11.49
N TYR A 30 -5.34 5.90 -10.21
CA TYR A 30 -6.22 4.83 -9.75
C TYR A 30 -7.17 5.31 -8.65
N ASP A 31 -8.32 4.65 -8.52
CA ASP A 31 -9.31 5.02 -7.50
C ASP A 31 -8.99 4.50 -6.08
N LEU A 32 -8.19 3.43 -5.99
CA LEU A 32 -7.94 2.71 -4.74
C LEU A 32 -6.51 2.16 -4.64
N LEU A 33 -5.84 2.49 -3.52
CA LEU A 33 -4.57 1.90 -3.09
C LEU A 33 -4.83 0.86 -1.98
N ILE A 34 -4.39 -0.38 -2.19
CA ILE A 34 -4.48 -1.46 -1.20
C ILE A 34 -3.12 -1.70 -0.56
N LEU A 35 -3.03 -1.55 0.76
CA LEU A 35 -1.79 -1.72 1.55
C LEU A 35 -1.95 -2.86 2.56
N GLY A 36 -0.88 -3.63 2.77
CA GLY A 36 -0.79 -4.56 3.90
C GLY A 36 -0.36 -3.85 5.18
N THR A 37 -0.86 -4.29 6.33
CA THR A 37 -0.39 -3.79 7.63
C THR A 37 0.66 -4.72 8.24
N PRO A 38 1.74 -4.20 8.87
CA PRO A 38 2.69 -5.03 9.61
C PRO A 38 2.01 -5.83 10.74
N LYS A 39 2.40 -7.11 10.92
CA LYS A 39 1.86 -7.99 11.99
C LYS A 39 2.20 -7.55 13.43
N LYS A 40 3.18 -6.64 13.59
CA LYS A 40 3.77 -6.29 14.91
C LYS A 40 3.05 -5.15 15.65
N ASP A 41 2.02 -4.56 15.04
CA ASP A 41 1.27 -3.45 15.61
C ASP A 41 -0.08 -3.93 16.17
N THR A 42 -0.29 -3.69 17.47
CA THR A 42 -1.57 -3.92 18.15
C THR A 42 -2.66 -3.08 17.48
N TRP A 43 -3.91 -3.53 17.51
CA TRP A 43 -5.05 -2.76 16.95
C TRP A 43 -5.13 -1.32 17.48
N ALA A 44 -4.57 -1.07 18.67
CA ALA A 44 -4.39 0.26 19.25
C ALA A 44 -3.42 1.16 18.48
N THR A 45 -2.25 0.70 18.00
CA THR A 45 -1.32 1.54 17.23
C THR A 45 -1.79 1.79 15.80
N MET A 46 -2.61 0.89 15.24
CA MET A 46 -3.26 1.06 13.93
C MET A 46 -4.38 2.11 13.93
N LEU A 47 -5.16 2.21 15.01
CA LEU A 47 -6.27 3.16 15.16
C LEU A 47 -5.87 4.47 15.88
N PHE A 48 -4.86 4.43 16.76
CA PHE A 48 -4.49 5.55 17.65
C PHE A 48 -3.03 6.05 17.49
N GLY A 49 -2.42 5.83 16.31
CA GLY A 49 -1.51 6.84 15.76
C GLY A 49 -0.12 7.00 16.38
N THR A 50 0.72 5.97 16.34
CA THR A 50 2.18 6.14 16.56
C THR A 50 3.05 5.74 15.37
N GLY A 51 2.45 5.29 14.26
CA GLY A 51 3.15 5.04 13.01
C GLY A 51 2.30 5.52 11.83
N LYS A 52 2.39 6.80 11.51
CA LYS A 52 1.77 7.39 10.32
C LYS A 52 2.27 6.64 9.08
N ASP A 53 1.45 5.75 8.54
CA ASP A 53 1.74 5.02 7.30
C ASP A 53 1.88 6.05 6.19
N LYS A 54 3.14 6.38 5.86
CA LYS A 54 3.45 7.52 4.99
C LYS A 54 2.83 7.34 3.61
N PHE A 55 2.70 6.09 3.13
CA PHE A 55 2.03 5.79 1.87
C PHE A 55 0.53 6.03 1.93
N ALA A 56 -0.12 5.68 3.05
CA ALA A 56 -1.54 5.94 3.24
C ALA A 56 -1.84 7.44 3.37
N ILE A 57 -0.94 8.22 3.97
CA ILE A 57 -1.13 9.66 4.19
C ILE A 57 -0.79 10.47 2.95
N SER A 58 0.20 10.04 2.16
CA SER A 58 0.61 10.73 0.94
C SER A 58 -0.17 10.28 -0.31
N SER A 59 -1.09 9.32 -0.21
CA SER A 59 -1.80 8.80 -1.39
C SER A 59 -2.72 9.85 -2.00
N ALA A 60 -2.78 9.88 -3.33
CA ALA A 60 -3.70 10.73 -4.08
C ALA A 60 -5.11 10.12 -4.23
N CYS A 61 -5.34 8.90 -3.77
CA CYS A 61 -6.61 8.16 -3.91
C CYS A 61 -7.08 7.54 -2.59
N SER A 62 -8.22 6.83 -2.61
CA SER A 62 -8.73 6.13 -1.42
C SER A 62 -7.78 5.02 -1.01
N VAL A 63 -7.68 4.72 0.29
CA VAL A 63 -6.75 3.70 0.82
C VAL A 63 -7.50 2.62 1.59
N LEU A 64 -7.28 1.35 1.23
CA LEU A 64 -7.72 0.18 1.97
C LEU A 64 -6.52 -0.52 2.61
N ARG A 65 -6.47 -0.55 3.95
CA ARG A 65 -5.41 -1.24 4.71
C ARG A 65 -5.92 -2.59 5.18
N LEU A 66 -5.24 -3.67 4.77
CA LEU A 66 -5.61 -5.05 5.08
C LEU A 66 -4.65 -5.68 6.09
N THR A 67 -5.20 -6.23 7.17
CA THR A 67 -4.50 -7.11 8.10
C THR A 67 -5.00 -8.54 7.90
N ILE A 68 -4.12 -9.43 7.47
CA ILE A 68 -4.47 -10.85 7.30
C ILE A 68 -4.03 -11.60 8.56
N LYS A 69 -4.99 -12.16 9.27
CA LYS A 69 -4.75 -13.09 10.37
C LYS A 69 -4.51 -14.47 9.76
N ASN A 70 -3.34 -15.05 10.02
CA ASN A 70 -3.05 -16.45 9.72
C ASN A 70 -3.26 -17.26 10.99
#